data_AF-A0A4U1BFL1-F1
#
_entry.id   AF-A0A4U1BFL1-F1
#
_cell.length_a   1.000
_cell.length_b   1.000
_cell.length_c   1.000
_cell.angle_alpha   90.00
_cell.angle_beta   90.00
_cell.angle_gamma   90.00
#
_symmetry.space_group_name_H-M   'P 1'
#
loop_
_entity.id
_entity.type
_entity.pdbx_description
1 polymer ?
#
loop_
_entity_poly.entity_id
_entity_poly.type
_entity_poly.pdbx_seq_one_letter_code
_entity_poly.pdbx_strand_id
1 'polypeptide(L)'
;MKQLINLCATPTPGHLMSDWQQARELVQELGLDGYEIASYGRFEASAIPADLIHGFHLSFHPQFHLLWQGDEAALLARFGSWEVVEQMFGCTDIEGLIEQYRFQLNLAHQLGAKYVVFHPAIVDGDGIYTQQFEWSLQQSLELCAELLNRALIGSPFDGWLLMENLWWKQSFRLHSRDEYDYLKSRIGYHKVGICLDTGHFMACDWRLDCQELGIDNLLTQLKRLELSSEIKTLHLTASLGGHHLTPGTQAPEVQGDWWAQFERILTHVSSIDPHLPFTTPKVQRLFEQISPQFLVHEMAQPDLVSWKQHIQTQQRALGAPHLAKESHEPA
;
A
#
# COMPACT_ATOMS: atom_id res chain seq x y z
N MET A 1 -5.83 11.16 16.18
CA MET A 1 -5.29 10.48 14.98
C MET A 1 -3.78 10.48 15.09
N LYS A 2 -3.12 9.34 14.87
CA LYS A 2 -1.66 9.27 14.79
C LYS A 2 -1.19 9.56 13.36
N GLN A 3 -0.06 10.24 13.20
CA GLN A 3 0.56 10.50 11.90
C GLN A 3 1.86 9.70 11.75
N LEU A 4 1.95 8.95 10.67
CA LEU A 4 3.03 8.02 10.36
C LEU A 4 3.65 8.36 9.01
N ILE A 5 4.80 7.77 8.72
CA ILE A 5 5.41 7.73 7.39
C ILE A 5 5.68 6.27 6.99
N ASN A 6 5.64 5.98 5.69
CA ASN A 6 5.87 4.64 5.16
C ASN A 6 7.37 4.32 5.11
N LEU A 7 7.76 3.07 5.36
CA LEU A 7 9.16 2.66 5.34
C LEU A 7 9.33 1.19 4.98
N CYS A 8 10.19 0.88 4.02
CA CYS A 8 10.64 -0.51 3.80
C CYS A 8 11.79 -0.82 4.77
N ALA A 9 11.74 -1.92 5.52
CA ALA A 9 12.73 -2.29 6.53
C ALA A 9 13.52 -3.55 6.12
N THR A 10 14.85 -3.48 6.27
CA THR A 10 15.82 -4.55 6.00
C THR A 10 16.80 -4.70 7.17
N PRO A 11 16.36 -5.28 8.29
CA PRO A 11 16.77 -4.98 9.68
C PRO A 11 17.10 -3.53 10.08
N THR A 12 17.58 -2.72 9.16
CA THR A 12 17.76 -1.27 9.21
C THR A 12 16.50 -0.57 8.70
N PRO A 13 16.31 0.73 9.02
CA PRO A 13 15.16 1.50 8.55
C PRO A 13 15.31 1.96 7.10
N GLY A 14 15.29 0.99 6.19
CA GLY A 14 15.25 1.21 4.74
C GLY A 14 16.55 1.70 4.11
N HIS A 15 16.42 2.21 2.89
CA HIS A 15 17.56 2.57 2.03
C HIS A 15 18.11 3.97 2.28
N LEU A 16 17.35 4.85 2.96
CA LEU A 16 17.72 6.26 3.17
C LEU A 16 18.36 6.56 4.53
N MET A 17 18.33 5.60 5.46
CA MET A 17 18.80 5.80 6.84
C MET A 17 19.69 4.62 7.25
N SER A 18 20.76 4.91 8.00
CA SER A 18 21.72 3.86 8.39
C SER A 18 21.26 3.02 9.58
N ASP A 19 20.45 3.59 10.46
CA ASP A 19 20.03 2.95 11.72
C ASP A 19 18.74 3.56 12.28
N TRP A 20 18.15 2.84 13.23
CA TRP A 20 16.89 3.22 13.87
C TRP A 20 16.97 4.47 14.77
N GLN A 21 18.17 4.93 15.12
CA GLN A 21 18.34 6.18 15.85
C GLN A 21 18.06 7.36 14.90
N GLN A 22 18.56 7.32 13.67
CA GLN A 22 18.23 8.32 12.64
C GLN A 22 16.73 8.31 12.30
N ALA A 23 16.10 7.13 12.24
CA ALA A 23 14.66 7.02 12.04
C ALA A 23 13.87 7.70 13.17
N ARG A 24 14.27 7.48 14.42
CA ARG A 24 13.67 8.16 15.57
C ARG A 24 13.81 9.67 15.49
N GLU A 25 14.99 10.17 15.14
CA GLU A 25 15.27 11.60 14.97
C GLU A 25 14.41 12.21 13.87
N LEU A 26 14.23 11.50 12.74
CA LEU A 26 13.39 11.94 11.62
C LEU A 26 11.93 12.17 12.05
N VAL A 27 11.30 11.18 12.69
CA VAL A 27 9.90 11.33 13.11
C VAL A 27 9.75 12.39 14.21
N GLN A 28 10.74 12.55 15.09
CA GLN A 28 10.75 13.62 16.09
C GLN A 28 10.86 15.01 15.45
N GLU A 29 11.76 15.19 14.49
CA GLU A 29 11.95 16.43 13.74
C GLU A 29 10.67 16.84 13.00
N LEU A 30 9.96 15.87 12.41
CA LEU A 30 8.74 16.10 11.66
C LEU A 30 7.47 16.14 12.53
N GLY A 31 7.59 15.89 13.85
CA GLY A 31 6.46 15.82 14.77
C GLY A 31 5.47 14.68 14.48
N LEU A 32 5.98 13.55 14.01
CA LEU A 32 5.22 12.34 13.69
C LEU A 32 5.29 11.32 14.84
N ASP A 33 4.35 10.37 14.83
CA ASP A 33 4.21 9.36 15.88
C ASP A 33 5.04 8.09 15.62
N GLY A 34 5.45 7.83 14.38
CA GLY A 34 6.20 6.63 14.02
C GLY A 34 6.02 6.22 12.57
N TYR A 35 6.05 4.91 12.34
CA TYR A 35 6.09 4.31 11.02
C TYR A 35 4.96 3.30 10.80
N GLU A 36 4.55 3.25 9.54
CA GLU A 36 4.07 2.02 8.93
C GLU A 36 5.24 1.38 8.18
N ILE A 37 5.52 0.10 8.44
CA ILE A 37 6.65 -0.59 7.80
C ILE A 37 6.21 -1.70 6.85
N ALA A 38 6.93 -1.85 5.75
CA ALA A 38 6.95 -3.08 4.95
C ALA A 38 8.26 -3.84 5.25
N SER A 39 8.22 -5.15 5.44
CA SER A 39 9.46 -5.93 5.61
C SER A 39 9.99 -6.43 4.27
N TYR A 40 11.28 -6.22 4.00
CA TYR A 40 11.98 -6.92 2.92
C TYR A 40 12.93 -7.97 3.51
N GLY A 41 12.63 -9.24 3.22
CA GLY A 41 13.31 -10.39 3.80
C GLY A 41 12.78 -10.80 5.19
N ARG A 42 13.50 -11.73 5.83
CA ARG A 42 13.15 -12.28 7.16
C ARG A 42 14.17 -11.83 8.20
N PHE A 43 13.67 -11.36 9.32
CA PHE A 43 14.46 -10.90 10.45
C PHE A 43 13.67 -10.95 11.75
N GLU A 44 14.38 -10.97 12.88
CA GLU A 44 13.78 -10.97 14.21
C GLU A 44 13.18 -9.62 14.57
N ALA A 45 12.03 -9.62 15.27
CA ALA A 45 11.37 -8.39 15.70
C ALA A 45 12.29 -7.49 16.57
N SER A 46 13.23 -8.08 17.31
CA SER A 46 14.20 -7.33 18.13
C SER A 46 15.15 -6.44 17.33
N ALA A 47 15.24 -6.62 16.00
CA ALA A 47 16.00 -5.74 15.13
C ALA A 47 15.32 -4.37 14.94
N ILE A 48 14.02 -4.27 15.26
CA ILE A 48 13.21 -3.08 15.08
C ILE A 48 12.72 -2.55 16.45
N PRO A 49 12.84 -1.25 16.73
CA PRO A 49 12.25 -0.64 17.92
C PRO A 49 10.72 -0.62 17.80
N ALA A 50 10.05 -1.57 18.46
CA ALA A 50 8.60 -1.74 18.41
C ALA A 50 7.81 -0.47 18.81
N ASP A 51 8.38 0.42 19.63
CA ASP A 51 7.72 1.68 20.02
C ASP A 51 7.54 2.66 18.85
N LEU A 52 8.33 2.52 17.78
CA LEU A 52 8.19 3.33 16.57
C LEU A 52 7.16 2.75 15.57
N ILE A 53 6.66 1.53 15.78
CA ILE A 53 5.83 0.83 14.79
C ILE A 53 4.36 0.90 15.17
N HIS A 54 3.54 1.34 14.21
CA HIS A 54 2.09 1.46 14.39
C HIS A 54 1.29 0.73 13.33
N GLY A 55 1.77 0.68 12.10
CA GLY A 55 1.21 -0.10 10.99
C GLY A 55 2.23 -1.08 10.41
N PHE A 56 1.74 -2.09 9.70
CA PHE A 56 2.56 -3.03 8.96
C PHE A 56 2.00 -3.29 7.57
N HIS A 57 2.70 -2.90 6.53
CA HIS A 57 2.32 -3.15 5.16
C HIS A 57 2.81 -4.53 4.72
N LEU A 58 1.89 -5.42 4.34
CA LEU A 58 2.27 -6.74 3.83
C LEU A 58 2.88 -6.62 2.44
N SER A 59 3.79 -7.53 2.09
CA SER A 59 4.41 -7.55 0.76
C SER A 59 3.37 -7.70 -0.34
N PHE A 60 3.59 -7.02 -1.47
CA PHE A 60 2.69 -7.06 -2.61
C PHE A 60 3.24 -7.98 -3.69
N HIS A 61 2.52 -9.08 -3.96
CA HIS A 61 2.85 -10.05 -5.00
C HIS A 61 1.74 -10.08 -6.06
N PRO A 62 1.64 -9.09 -6.97
CA PRO A 62 0.51 -8.98 -7.91
C PRO A 62 0.33 -10.20 -8.83
N GLN A 63 1.39 -10.97 -9.08
CA GLN A 63 1.36 -12.13 -9.96
C GLN A 63 1.24 -13.47 -9.20
N PHE A 64 0.87 -13.46 -7.90
CA PHE A 64 0.85 -14.68 -7.08
C PHE A 64 -0.07 -15.79 -7.59
N HIS A 65 -1.07 -15.45 -8.40
CA HIS A 65 -1.95 -16.42 -9.05
C HIS A 65 -1.20 -17.45 -9.92
N LEU A 66 -0.01 -17.12 -10.44
CA LEU A 66 0.84 -18.07 -11.17
C LEU A 66 1.38 -19.17 -10.25
N LEU A 67 1.79 -18.83 -9.03
CA LEU A 67 2.14 -19.81 -8.00
C LEU A 67 0.92 -20.61 -7.55
N TRP A 68 -0.26 -19.97 -7.49
CA TRP A 68 -1.50 -20.63 -7.11
C TRP A 68 -1.93 -21.73 -8.08
N GLN A 69 -1.75 -21.49 -9.38
CA GLN A 69 -2.06 -22.47 -10.42
C GLN A 69 -1.09 -23.65 -10.41
N GLY A 70 0.17 -23.43 -9.97
CA GLY A 70 1.19 -24.47 -9.92
C GLY A 70 1.64 -24.96 -11.31
N ASP A 71 1.39 -24.18 -12.37
CA ASP A 71 1.83 -24.51 -13.73
C ASP A 71 3.29 -24.07 -13.93
N GLU A 72 4.21 -25.03 -13.77
CA GLU A 72 5.64 -24.81 -13.94
C GLU A 72 6.00 -24.28 -15.33
N ALA A 73 5.30 -24.73 -16.38
CA ALA A 73 5.57 -24.29 -17.75
C ALA A 73 5.15 -22.84 -17.93
N ALA A 74 4.01 -22.42 -17.37
CA ALA A 74 3.57 -21.03 -17.38
C ALA A 74 4.51 -20.12 -16.57
N LEU A 75 4.97 -20.57 -15.40
CA LEU A 75 5.95 -19.85 -14.58
C LEU A 75 7.27 -19.65 -15.33
N LEU A 76 7.84 -20.69 -15.94
CA LEU A 76 9.07 -20.58 -16.70
C LEU A 76 8.91 -19.78 -17.99
N ALA A 77 7.76 -19.88 -18.66
CA ALA A 77 7.46 -19.03 -19.81
C ALA A 77 7.38 -17.55 -19.41
N ARG A 78 6.90 -17.25 -18.19
CA ARG A 78 6.78 -15.89 -17.69
C ARG A 78 8.10 -15.32 -17.18
N PHE A 79 8.78 -16.04 -16.29
CA PHE A 79 9.93 -15.54 -15.53
C PHE A 79 11.28 -15.96 -16.13
N GLY A 80 11.29 -16.88 -17.10
CA GLY A 80 12.49 -17.37 -17.79
C GLY A 80 13.31 -18.38 -16.98
N SER A 81 13.32 -18.29 -15.65
CA SER A 81 14.00 -19.26 -14.78
C SER A 81 13.37 -19.33 -13.39
N TRP A 82 13.60 -20.45 -12.69
CA TRP A 82 13.24 -20.59 -11.28
C TRP A 82 13.99 -19.62 -10.37
N GLU A 83 15.19 -19.20 -10.75
CA GLU A 83 15.95 -18.17 -10.01
C GLU A 83 15.20 -16.84 -9.99
N VAL A 84 14.63 -16.42 -11.13
CA VAL A 84 13.81 -15.20 -11.19
C VAL A 84 12.50 -15.38 -10.41
N VAL A 85 11.87 -16.56 -10.45
CA VAL A 85 10.68 -16.86 -9.63
C VAL A 85 11.01 -16.67 -8.13
N GLU A 86 12.10 -17.28 -7.65
CA GLU A 86 12.52 -17.17 -6.26
C GLU A 86 12.91 -15.73 -5.88
N GLN A 87 13.56 -14.99 -6.77
CA GLN A 87 13.88 -13.57 -6.55
C GLN A 87 12.62 -12.69 -6.45
N MET A 88 11.58 -13.00 -7.23
CA MET A 88 10.34 -12.22 -7.28
C MET A 88 9.35 -12.52 -6.16
N PHE A 89 9.24 -13.79 -5.75
CA PHE A 89 8.31 -14.20 -4.72
C PHE A 89 8.98 -14.53 -3.39
N GLY A 90 10.32 -14.61 -3.33
CA GLY A 90 11.07 -15.13 -2.17
C GLY A 90 10.83 -16.62 -1.89
N CYS A 91 10.16 -17.31 -2.82
CA CYS A 91 9.74 -18.70 -2.75
C CYS A 91 9.40 -19.21 -4.16
N THR A 92 9.14 -20.51 -4.30
CA THR A 92 8.87 -21.15 -5.60
C THR A 92 7.47 -21.77 -5.71
N ASP A 93 6.67 -21.72 -4.64
CA ASP A 93 5.32 -22.28 -4.62
C ASP A 93 4.37 -21.47 -3.73
N ILE A 94 3.08 -21.81 -3.79
CA ILE A 94 2.05 -21.10 -3.04
C ILE A 94 2.17 -21.30 -1.53
N GLU A 95 2.67 -22.45 -1.07
CA GLU A 95 2.84 -22.72 0.37
C GLU A 95 3.93 -21.83 0.95
N GLY A 96 5.05 -21.66 0.23
CA GLY A 96 6.12 -20.74 0.59
C GLY A 96 5.63 -19.30 0.70
N LEU A 97 4.77 -18.86 -0.22
CA LEU A 97 4.17 -17.52 -0.17
C LEU A 97 3.23 -17.37 1.04
N ILE A 98 2.41 -18.37 1.33
CA ILE A 98 1.53 -18.38 2.52
C ILE A 98 2.36 -18.31 3.81
N GLU A 99 3.46 -19.07 3.90
CA GLU A 99 4.38 -19.00 5.04
C GLU A 99 5.03 -17.62 5.19
N GLN A 100 5.34 -16.94 4.08
CA GLN A 100 5.85 -15.57 4.13
C GLN A 100 4.82 -14.58 4.69
N TYR A 101 3.57 -14.62 4.22
CA TYR A 101 2.53 -13.77 4.79
C TYR A 101 2.28 -14.07 6.27
N ARG A 102 2.27 -15.36 6.66
CA ARG A 102 2.17 -15.74 8.08
C ARG A 102 3.33 -15.21 8.90
N PHE A 103 4.55 -15.28 8.38
CA PHE A 103 5.73 -14.68 9.01
C PHE A 103 5.54 -13.17 9.22
N GLN A 104 5.09 -12.43 8.20
CA GLN A 104 4.86 -10.99 8.29
C GLN A 104 3.76 -10.64 9.30
N LEU A 105 2.66 -11.40 9.35
CA LEU A 105 1.60 -11.24 10.36
C LEU A 105 2.13 -11.46 11.78
N ASN A 106 2.98 -12.49 11.97
CA ASN A 106 3.59 -12.77 13.27
C ASN A 106 4.58 -11.67 13.68
N LEU A 107 5.36 -11.15 12.73
CA LEU A 107 6.27 -10.02 12.95
C LEU A 107 5.48 -8.76 13.31
N ALA A 108 4.39 -8.46 12.60
CA ALA A 108 3.50 -7.35 12.92
C ALA A 108 2.94 -7.45 14.34
N HIS A 109 2.53 -8.66 14.77
CA HIS A 109 2.09 -8.91 16.13
C HIS A 109 3.20 -8.65 17.16
N GLN A 110 4.41 -9.19 16.93
CA GLN A 110 5.56 -9.00 17.83
C GLN A 110 5.99 -7.54 17.96
N LEU A 111 5.85 -6.76 16.89
CA LEU A 111 6.11 -5.32 16.87
C LEU A 111 4.94 -4.50 17.45
N GLY A 112 3.84 -5.13 17.83
CA GLY A 112 2.67 -4.46 18.42
C GLY A 112 1.89 -3.59 17.43
N ALA A 113 2.03 -3.84 16.13
CA ALA A 113 1.35 -3.12 15.06
C ALA A 113 -0.18 -3.19 15.27
N LYS A 114 -0.86 -2.05 15.07
CA LYS A 114 -2.30 -1.91 15.32
C LYS A 114 -3.13 -2.38 14.14
N TYR A 115 -2.51 -2.43 12.97
CA TYR A 115 -3.12 -2.89 11.75
C TYR A 115 -2.06 -3.41 10.79
N VAL A 116 -2.50 -4.26 9.86
CA VAL A 116 -1.74 -4.66 8.68
C VAL A 116 -2.48 -4.22 7.42
N VAL A 117 -1.75 -3.86 6.37
CA VAL A 117 -2.30 -3.46 5.08
C VAL A 117 -2.02 -4.53 4.04
N PHE A 118 -3.01 -4.84 3.21
CA PHE A 118 -2.91 -5.79 2.11
C PHE A 118 -3.50 -5.21 0.85
N HIS A 119 -2.86 -5.50 -0.29
CA HIS A 119 -3.29 -5.16 -1.63
C HIS A 119 -4.10 -6.30 -2.27
N PRO A 120 -5.45 -6.27 -2.22
CA PRO A 120 -6.32 -7.25 -2.89
C PRO A 120 -6.36 -7.03 -4.42
N ALA A 121 -5.29 -7.45 -5.08
CA ALA A 121 -5.18 -7.47 -6.53
C ALA A 121 -4.38 -8.65 -7.04
N ILE A 122 -4.81 -9.12 -8.21
CA ILE A 122 -3.97 -9.90 -9.11
C ILE A 122 -3.86 -9.10 -10.39
N VAL A 123 -2.62 -8.90 -10.83
CA VAL A 123 -2.27 -8.08 -11.99
C VAL A 123 -1.15 -8.77 -12.71
N ASP A 124 -1.29 -8.94 -14.02
CA ASP A 124 -0.28 -9.58 -14.82
C ASP A 124 -0.28 -9.09 -16.27
N GLY A 125 0.90 -9.23 -16.91
CA GLY A 125 1.10 -9.09 -18.35
C GLY A 125 0.64 -7.75 -18.88
N ASP A 126 0.04 -7.79 -20.07
CA ASP A 126 -0.45 -6.59 -20.76
C ASP A 126 -1.58 -5.88 -20.01
N GLY A 127 -2.25 -6.56 -19.06
CA GLY A 127 -3.30 -5.99 -18.23
C GLY A 127 -2.82 -4.81 -17.36
N ILE A 128 -1.53 -4.79 -17.01
CA ILE A 128 -0.86 -3.68 -16.31
C ILE A 128 -1.04 -2.36 -17.07
N TYR A 129 -1.02 -2.41 -18.40
CA TYR A 129 -1.10 -1.25 -19.29
C TYR A 129 -2.51 -1.06 -19.84
N THR A 130 -3.11 -2.14 -20.36
CA THR A 130 -4.36 -2.10 -21.14
C THR A 130 -5.61 -2.04 -20.26
N GLN A 131 -5.49 -2.37 -18.96
CA GLN A 131 -6.61 -2.57 -18.05
C GLN A 131 -7.56 -3.69 -18.50
N GLN A 132 -7.09 -4.59 -19.37
CA GLN A 132 -7.83 -5.77 -19.82
C GLN A 132 -7.24 -7.01 -19.16
N PHE A 133 -8.10 -7.81 -18.54
CA PHE A 133 -7.72 -8.97 -17.76
C PHE A 133 -8.63 -10.15 -18.14
N GLU A 134 -8.08 -11.36 -18.12
CA GLU A 134 -8.80 -12.59 -18.46
C GLU A 134 -9.69 -13.09 -17.32
N TRP A 135 -9.53 -12.51 -16.13
CA TRP A 135 -10.33 -12.81 -14.95
C TRP A 135 -11.30 -11.68 -14.63
N SER A 136 -12.32 -12.04 -13.85
CA SER A 136 -13.27 -11.12 -13.24
C SER A 136 -12.74 -10.55 -11.92
N LEU A 137 -13.31 -9.42 -11.49
CA LEU A 137 -13.08 -8.87 -10.16
C LEU A 137 -13.36 -9.91 -9.05
N GLN A 138 -14.45 -10.67 -9.19
CA GLN A 138 -14.82 -11.69 -8.20
C GLN A 138 -13.70 -12.73 -8.03
N GLN A 139 -13.12 -13.22 -9.13
CA GLN A 139 -12.00 -14.16 -9.08
C GLN A 139 -10.78 -13.56 -8.39
N SER A 140 -10.46 -12.29 -8.64
CA SER A 140 -9.37 -11.60 -7.93
C SER A 140 -9.60 -11.57 -6.43
N LEU A 141 -10.79 -11.13 -6.00
CA LEU A 141 -11.14 -10.98 -4.60
C LEU A 141 -11.19 -12.33 -3.87
N GLU A 142 -11.72 -13.37 -4.52
CA GLU A 142 -11.76 -14.73 -3.95
C GLU A 142 -10.35 -15.30 -3.73
N LEU A 143 -9.46 -15.16 -4.71
CA LEU A 143 -8.11 -15.69 -4.59
C LEU A 143 -7.29 -14.94 -3.52
N CYS A 144 -7.47 -13.61 -3.45
CA CYS A 144 -6.87 -12.79 -2.39
C CYS A 144 -7.39 -13.17 -1.00
N ALA A 145 -8.70 -13.37 -0.85
CA ALA A 145 -9.30 -13.79 0.41
C ALA A 145 -8.83 -15.18 0.84
N GLU A 146 -8.70 -16.12 -0.09
CA GLU A 146 -8.18 -17.46 0.20
C GLU A 146 -6.72 -17.43 0.65
N LEU A 147 -5.86 -16.67 -0.03
CA LEU A 147 -4.47 -16.44 0.38
C LEU A 147 -4.39 -15.90 1.83
N LEU A 148 -5.16 -14.85 2.13
CA LEU A 148 -5.22 -14.25 3.47
C LEU A 148 -5.73 -15.23 4.53
N ASN A 149 -6.82 -15.95 4.25
CA ASN A 149 -7.37 -16.93 5.18
C ASN A 149 -6.34 -18.00 5.53
N ARG A 150 -5.59 -18.51 4.54
CA ARG A 150 -4.54 -19.52 4.77
C ARG A 150 -3.34 -18.96 5.54
N ALA A 151 -2.95 -17.71 5.28
CA ALA A 151 -1.88 -17.04 6.01
C ALA A 151 -2.25 -16.74 7.47
N LEU A 152 -3.51 -16.40 7.74
CA LEU A 152 -4.02 -16.13 9.09
C LEU A 152 -4.09 -17.35 9.99
N ILE A 153 -4.23 -18.56 9.43
CA ILE A 153 -4.23 -19.81 10.21
C ILE A 153 -2.93 -19.90 11.02
N GLY A 154 -3.06 -19.96 12.35
CA GLY A 154 -1.93 -20.10 13.27
C GLY A 154 -1.16 -18.80 13.56
N SER A 155 -1.55 -17.66 12.97
CA SER A 155 -0.97 -16.36 13.34
C SER A 155 -1.59 -15.83 14.65
N PRO A 156 -0.81 -15.25 15.57
CA PRO A 156 -1.33 -14.59 16.78
C PRO A 156 -1.77 -13.14 16.52
N PHE A 157 -1.69 -12.64 15.29
CA PHE A 157 -2.06 -11.26 14.95
C PHE A 157 -3.53 -10.99 15.30
N ASP A 158 -3.76 -9.91 16.05
CA ASP A 158 -5.05 -9.52 16.60
C ASP A 158 -5.44 -8.06 16.26
N GLY A 159 -4.63 -7.38 15.45
CA GLY A 159 -4.87 -6.04 14.93
C GLY A 159 -5.91 -6.01 13.81
N TRP A 160 -6.08 -4.84 13.17
CA TRP A 160 -6.94 -4.73 11.99
C TRP A 160 -6.26 -5.27 10.73
N LEU A 161 -6.99 -6.03 9.92
CA LEU A 161 -6.60 -6.40 8.57
C LEU A 161 -7.27 -5.41 7.61
N LEU A 162 -6.47 -4.56 6.95
CA LEU A 162 -6.96 -3.46 6.13
C LEU A 162 -6.73 -3.75 4.66
N MET A 163 -7.82 -3.69 3.89
CA MET A 163 -7.79 -3.84 2.44
C MET A 163 -7.54 -2.47 1.82
N GLU A 164 -6.47 -2.36 1.02
CA GLU A 164 -6.11 -1.13 0.33
C GLU A 164 -6.70 -1.07 -1.07
N ASN A 165 -7.33 0.06 -1.41
CA ASN A 165 -7.85 0.27 -2.75
C ASN A 165 -6.71 0.52 -3.75
N LEU A 166 -6.83 -0.03 -4.94
CA LEU A 166 -5.89 0.13 -6.05
C LEU A 166 -6.58 0.80 -7.25
N TRP A 167 -5.95 0.80 -8.42
CA TRP A 167 -6.49 1.42 -9.64
C TRP A 167 -6.85 0.43 -10.78
N TRP A 168 -6.41 -0.82 -10.71
CA TRP A 168 -6.64 -1.79 -11.80
C TRP A 168 -8.08 -2.28 -11.87
N LYS A 169 -8.64 -2.43 -13.09
CA LYS A 169 -10.07 -2.73 -13.27
C LYS A 169 -10.61 -3.93 -12.48
N GLN A 170 -9.80 -4.98 -12.35
CA GLN A 170 -10.14 -6.20 -11.63
C GLN A 170 -9.44 -6.32 -10.27
N SER A 171 -9.10 -5.19 -9.63
CA SER A 171 -8.70 -5.15 -8.22
C SER A 171 -9.79 -4.51 -7.36
N PHE A 172 -9.64 -4.61 -6.04
CA PHE A 172 -10.40 -3.77 -5.12
C PHE A 172 -10.07 -2.29 -5.38
N ARG A 173 -11.08 -1.48 -5.74
CA ARG A 173 -10.88 -0.05 -6.08
C ARG A 173 -11.80 0.89 -5.33
N LEU A 174 -12.74 0.33 -4.55
CA LEU A 174 -13.84 1.08 -3.94
C LEU A 174 -14.73 1.74 -5.00
N HIS A 175 -15.02 1.03 -6.10
CA HIS A 175 -15.94 1.52 -7.12
C HIS A 175 -17.41 1.35 -6.68
N SER A 176 -17.69 0.29 -5.93
CA SER A 176 -18.99 0.02 -5.31
C SER A 176 -18.83 -0.46 -3.87
N ARG A 177 -19.91 -0.35 -3.09
CA ARG A 177 -19.98 -0.86 -1.71
C ARG A 177 -19.90 -2.40 -1.71
N ASP A 178 -20.51 -3.03 -2.71
CA ASP A 178 -20.52 -4.48 -2.88
C ASP A 178 -19.12 -5.07 -3.01
N GLU A 179 -18.15 -4.34 -3.60
CA GLU A 179 -16.75 -4.78 -3.64
C GLU A 179 -16.18 -5.03 -2.24
N TYR A 180 -16.43 -4.11 -1.32
CA TYR A 180 -15.97 -4.19 0.05
C TYR A 180 -16.73 -5.25 0.84
N ASP A 181 -18.06 -5.23 0.78
CA ASP A 181 -18.88 -6.19 1.53
C ASP A 181 -18.62 -7.61 1.05
N TYR A 182 -18.42 -7.82 -0.26
CA TYR A 182 -18.05 -9.11 -0.84
C TYR A 182 -16.70 -9.58 -0.31
N LEU A 183 -15.62 -8.81 -0.48
CA LEU A 183 -14.28 -9.19 -0.02
C LEU A 183 -14.27 -9.45 1.49
N LYS A 184 -14.88 -8.56 2.29
CA LYS A 184 -15.01 -8.70 3.75
C LYS A 184 -15.71 -10.01 4.13
N SER A 185 -16.77 -10.40 3.43
CA SER A 185 -17.51 -11.64 3.71
C SER A 185 -16.70 -12.93 3.43
N ARG A 186 -15.67 -12.85 2.57
CA ARG A 186 -14.81 -13.99 2.20
C ARG A 186 -13.61 -14.15 3.13
N ILE A 187 -13.30 -13.14 3.94
CA ILE A 187 -12.19 -13.16 4.89
C ILE A 187 -12.71 -13.66 6.25
N GLY A 188 -12.18 -14.79 6.71
CA GLY A 188 -12.50 -15.43 7.99
C GLY A 188 -11.89 -14.73 9.20
N TYR A 189 -11.79 -13.39 9.20
CA TYR A 189 -11.16 -12.58 10.23
C TYR A 189 -12.11 -11.51 10.76
N HIS A 190 -12.09 -11.29 12.07
CA HIS A 190 -13.12 -10.49 12.75
C HIS A 190 -12.87 -8.97 12.69
N LYS A 191 -11.63 -8.52 12.47
CA LYS A 191 -11.26 -7.09 12.35
C LYS A 191 -10.81 -6.77 10.94
N VAL A 192 -11.76 -6.68 10.02
CA VAL A 192 -11.50 -6.29 8.62
C VAL A 192 -11.96 -4.86 8.38
N GLY A 193 -11.09 -4.04 7.80
CA GLY A 193 -11.36 -2.63 7.49
C GLY A 193 -10.72 -2.22 6.17
N ILE A 194 -10.68 -0.91 5.93
CA ILE A 194 -10.10 -0.32 4.72
C ILE A 194 -8.87 0.51 5.11
N CYS A 195 -7.79 0.36 4.34
CA CYS A 195 -6.78 1.39 4.19
C CYS A 195 -7.18 2.20 2.94
N LEU A 196 -7.54 3.47 3.12
CA LEU A 196 -7.87 4.30 1.97
C LEU A 196 -6.59 4.93 1.45
N ASP A 197 -6.16 4.55 0.27
CA ASP A 197 -5.14 5.28 -0.48
C ASP A 197 -5.80 6.31 -1.40
N THR A 198 -5.47 7.58 -1.17
CA THR A 198 -6.04 8.68 -1.93
C THR A 198 -5.45 8.81 -3.33
N GLY A 199 -4.18 8.42 -3.51
CA GLY A 199 -3.48 8.45 -4.79
C GLY A 199 -4.02 7.39 -5.74
N HIS A 200 -4.14 6.15 -5.29
CA HIS A 200 -4.76 5.04 -6.01
C HIS A 200 -6.18 5.37 -6.47
N PHE A 201 -6.98 6.03 -5.61
CA PHE A 201 -8.31 6.49 -6.01
C PHE A 201 -8.23 7.54 -7.12
N MET A 202 -7.35 8.53 -6.98
CA MET A 202 -7.16 9.57 -7.99
C MET A 202 -6.64 9.01 -9.33
N ALA A 203 -5.76 8.01 -9.28
CA ALA A 203 -5.23 7.30 -10.44
C ALA A 203 -6.31 6.57 -11.26
N CYS A 204 -7.48 6.29 -10.69
CA CYS A 204 -8.59 5.67 -11.42
C CYS A 204 -9.21 6.56 -12.51
N ASP A 205 -9.08 7.89 -12.43
CA ASP A 205 -9.61 8.82 -13.44
C ASP A 205 -8.47 9.53 -14.19
N TRP A 206 -8.16 9.04 -15.39
CA TRP A 206 -7.12 9.59 -16.25
C TRP A 206 -7.37 11.05 -16.67
N ARG A 207 -8.59 11.56 -16.52
CA ARG A 207 -8.96 12.95 -16.84
C ARG A 207 -8.73 13.90 -15.67
N LEU A 208 -8.34 13.38 -14.51
CA LEU A 208 -8.13 14.18 -13.32
C LEU A 208 -6.87 15.03 -13.44
N ASP A 209 -7.05 16.35 -13.42
CA ASP A 209 -5.99 17.34 -13.70
C ASP A 209 -5.61 18.22 -12.50
N CYS A 210 -6.37 18.17 -11.40
CA CYS A 210 -6.07 18.92 -10.18
C CYS A 210 -6.49 18.20 -8.89
N GLN A 211 -5.80 18.52 -7.79
CA GLN A 211 -6.00 17.89 -6.48
C GLN A 211 -7.39 18.19 -5.92
N GLU A 212 -7.88 19.41 -6.09
CA GLU A 212 -9.17 19.85 -5.55
C GLU A 212 -10.36 19.07 -6.11
N LEU A 213 -10.32 18.75 -7.40
CA LEU A 213 -11.33 17.92 -8.05
C LEU A 213 -11.21 16.46 -7.58
N GLY A 214 -9.99 15.96 -7.39
CA GLY A 214 -9.74 14.61 -6.87
C GLY A 214 -10.33 14.43 -5.48
N ILE A 215 -10.13 15.42 -4.61
CA ILE A 215 -10.69 15.46 -3.26
C ILE A 215 -12.23 15.49 -3.30
N ASP A 216 -12.85 16.33 -4.14
CA ASP A 216 -14.32 16.39 -4.24
C ASP A 216 -14.92 15.08 -4.75
N ASN A 217 -14.29 14.46 -5.76
CA ASN A 217 -14.71 13.18 -6.30
C ASN A 217 -14.62 12.08 -5.23
N LEU A 218 -13.52 12.06 -4.47
CA LEU A 218 -13.32 11.09 -3.39
C LEU A 218 -14.36 11.29 -2.27
N LEU A 219 -14.57 12.51 -1.79
CA LEU A 219 -15.59 12.81 -0.77
C LEU A 219 -16.99 12.37 -1.22
N THR A 220 -17.33 12.66 -2.48
CA THR A 220 -18.61 12.26 -3.09
C THR A 220 -18.74 10.74 -3.14
N GLN A 221 -17.69 10.05 -3.59
CA GLN A 221 -17.66 8.59 -3.65
C GLN A 221 -17.82 7.97 -2.26
N LEU A 222 -17.02 8.40 -1.28
CA LEU A 222 -17.08 7.88 0.08
C LEU A 222 -18.45 8.06 0.72
N LYS A 223 -19.10 9.21 0.46
CA LYS A 223 -20.47 9.47 0.93
C LYS A 223 -21.47 8.55 0.24
N ARG A 224 -21.36 8.36 -1.08
CA ARG A 224 -22.23 7.49 -1.87
C ARG A 224 -22.13 6.02 -1.44
N LEU A 225 -20.93 5.57 -1.08
CA LEU A 225 -20.67 4.18 -0.68
C LEU A 225 -20.88 3.91 0.83
N GLU A 226 -21.05 4.97 1.62
CA GLU A 226 -21.19 4.90 3.09
C GLU A 226 -20.03 4.14 3.77
N LEU A 227 -18.81 4.31 3.25
CA LEU A 227 -17.62 3.55 3.67
C LEU A 227 -16.74 4.26 4.69
N SER A 228 -17.02 5.53 5.01
CA SER A 228 -16.19 6.33 5.93
C SER A 228 -15.91 5.63 7.27
N SER A 229 -16.90 4.91 7.82
CA SER A 229 -16.74 4.18 9.08
C SER A 229 -15.88 2.92 9.00
N GLU A 230 -15.67 2.38 7.79
CA GLU A 230 -14.89 1.16 7.54
C GLU A 230 -13.40 1.46 7.36
N ILE A 231 -13.06 2.72 7.05
CA ILE A 231 -11.67 3.21 6.89
C ILE A 231 -11.03 3.39 8.26
N LYS A 232 -9.89 2.72 8.48
CA LYS A 232 -9.14 2.81 9.75
C LYS A 232 -7.84 3.59 9.61
N THR A 233 -7.24 3.49 8.44
CA THR A 233 -6.00 4.16 8.06
C THR A 233 -6.19 4.85 6.72
N LEU A 234 -5.50 5.98 6.54
CA LEU A 234 -5.45 6.69 5.28
C LEU A 234 -3.99 6.78 4.82
N HIS A 235 -3.68 6.24 3.64
CA HIS A 235 -2.45 6.52 2.92
C HIS A 235 -2.67 7.79 2.10
N LEU A 236 -1.99 8.87 2.50
CA LEU A 236 -2.23 10.19 1.96
C LEU A 236 -1.16 10.54 0.94
N THR A 237 -1.59 10.47 -0.32
CA THR A 237 -0.80 10.80 -1.51
C THR A 237 -1.73 11.34 -2.60
N ALA A 238 -1.19 12.16 -3.49
CA ALA A 238 -1.88 12.64 -4.68
C ALA A 238 -1.26 12.05 -5.96
N SER A 239 -2.12 11.51 -6.82
CA SER A 239 -1.75 10.98 -8.12
C SER A 239 -2.57 11.70 -9.17
N LEU A 240 -1.94 12.58 -9.94
CA LEU A 240 -2.59 13.38 -10.98
C LEU A 240 -2.15 12.91 -12.36
N GLY A 241 -3.02 13.12 -13.34
CA GLY A 241 -2.69 12.83 -14.72
C GLY A 241 -2.48 11.34 -14.95
N GLY A 242 -3.49 10.52 -14.65
CA GLY A 242 -3.52 9.10 -15.05
C GLY A 242 -3.57 8.87 -16.56
N HIS A 243 -3.03 9.76 -17.40
CA HIS A 243 -3.04 9.70 -18.86
C HIS A 243 -2.49 8.38 -19.43
N HIS A 244 -1.69 7.67 -18.63
CA HIS A 244 -1.19 6.33 -18.91
C HIS A 244 -2.27 5.24 -18.92
N LEU A 245 -3.45 5.49 -18.34
CA LEU A 245 -4.61 4.59 -18.31
C LEU A 245 -5.72 5.01 -19.29
N THR A 246 -5.36 5.77 -20.33
CA THR A 246 -6.32 6.17 -21.37
C THR A 246 -6.90 4.94 -22.09
N PRO A 247 -8.21 4.96 -22.44
CA PRO A 247 -8.80 3.88 -23.22
C PRO A 247 -8.01 3.67 -24.52
N GLY A 248 -7.52 2.44 -24.72
CA GLY A 248 -6.74 2.08 -25.90
C GLY A 248 -5.22 2.07 -25.71
N THR A 249 -4.69 2.40 -24.52
CA THR A 249 -3.28 2.16 -24.18
C THR A 249 -2.90 0.71 -24.52
N GLN A 250 -1.85 0.56 -25.32
CA GLN A 250 -1.29 -0.75 -25.67
C GLN A 250 -0.12 -1.06 -24.74
N ALA A 251 0.09 -2.35 -24.47
CA ALA A 251 1.32 -2.79 -23.85
C ALA A 251 2.49 -2.50 -24.81
N PRO A 252 3.55 -1.83 -24.35
CA PRO A 252 4.65 -1.49 -25.24
C PRO A 252 5.49 -2.73 -25.51
N GLU A 253 5.83 -3.02 -26.77
CA GLU A 253 6.76 -4.11 -27.11
C GLU A 253 8.09 -3.94 -26.36
N VAL A 254 8.57 -5.02 -25.73
CA VAL A 254 9.81 -5.01 -24.96
C VAL A 254 10.81 -5.96 -25.59
N GLN A 255 11.99 -5.43 -25.86
CA GLN A 255 13.17 -6.23 -26.17
C GLN A 255 14.01 -6.30 -24.89
N GLY A 256 14.45 -7.49 -24.49
CA GLY A 256 15.28 -7.68 -23.29
C GLY A 256 14.87 -8.90 -22.48
N ASP A 257 15.65 -9.15 -21.41
CA ASP A 257 15.32 -10.17 -20.42
C ASP A 257 14.15 -9.73 -19.52
N TRP A 258 13.80 -10.60 -18.57
CA TRP A 258 12.70 -10.35 -17.65
C TRP A 258 12.91 -9.07 -16.81
N TRP A 259 14.14 -8.77 -16.40
CA TRP A 259 14.46 -7.60 -15.58
C TRP A 259 14.26 -6.29 -16.33
N ALA A 260 14.61 -6.23 -17.62
CA ALA A 260 14.32 -5.08 -18.47
C ALA A 260 12.80 -4.84 -18.63
N GLN A 261 12.00 -5.91 -18.66
CA GLN A 261 10.54 -5.82 -18.67
C GLN A 261 10.01 -5.31 -17.32
N PHE A 262 10.55 -5.83 -16.23
CA PHE A 262 10.18 -5.44 -14.88
C PHE A 262 10.49 -3.97 -14.57
N GLU A 263 11.65 -3.46 -14.97
CA GLU A 263 12.00 -2.03 -14.82
C GLU A 263 10.99 -1.11 -15.53
N ARG A 264 10.53 -1.49 -16.72
CA ARG A 264 9.49 -0.74 -17.45
C ARG A 264 8.12 -0.83 -16.78
N ILE A 265 7.77 -1.99 -16.22
CA ILE A 265 6.56 -2.14 -15.40
C ILE A 265 6.62 -1.19 -14.21
N LEU A 266 7.74 -1.17 -13.48
CA LEU A 266 7.94 -0.27 -12.34
C LEU A 266 7.84 1.19 -12.77
N THR A 267 8.46 1.56 -13.88
CA THR A 267 8.41 2.92 -14.43
C THR A 267 6.97 3.35 -14.75
N HIS A 268 6.19 2.48 -15.41
CA HIS A 268 4.80 2.74 -15.75
C HIS A 268 3.89 2.82 -14.51
N VAL A 269 4.06 1.91 -13.55
CA VAL A 269 3.30 1.96 -12.29
C VAL A 269 3.62 3.23 -11.50
N SER A 270 4.89 3.62 -11.43
CA SER A 270 5.33 4.83 -10.72
C SER A 270 4.88 6.11 -11.43
N SER A 271 4.61 6.07 -12.74
CA SER A 271 4.06 7.23 -13.45
C SER A 271 2.54 7.35 -13.31
N ILE A 272 1.84 6.24 -13.03
CA ILE A 272 0.42 6.26 -12.65
C ILE A 272 0.26 6.78 -11.24
N ASP A 273 1.09 6.29 -10.32
CA ASP A 273 1.08 6.69 -8.92
C ASP A 273 2.45 7.22 -8.45
N PRO A 274 2.70 8.52 -8.65
CA PRO A 274 3.98 9.14 -8.32
C PRO A 274 4.16 9.44 -6.82
N HIS A 275 3.17 9.13 -5.98
CA HIS A 275 3.24 9.37 -4.53
C HIS A 275 3.56 10.83 -4.14
N LEU A 276 2.83 11.80 -4.72
CA LEU A 276 3.09 13.23 -4.54
C LEU A 276 2.36 13.79 -3.31
N PRO A 277 2.88 14.86 -2.67
CA PRO A 277 2.17 15.50 -1.58
C PRO A 277 0.95 16.29 -2.05
N PHE A 278 -0.09 16.34 -1.21
CA PHE A 278 -1.11 17.38 -1.33
C PHE A 278 -0.51 18.76 -1.04
N THR A 279 -0.87 19.74 -1.87
CA THR A 279 -0.46 21.15 -1.73
C THR A 279 -1.64 22.07 -1.42
N THR A 280 -2.87 21.57 -1.52
CA THR A 280 -4.12 22.32 -1.31
C THR A 280 -4.71 22.08 0.08
N PRO A 281 -5.18 23.13 0.79
CA PRO A 281 -5.79 22.97 2.11
C PRO A 281 -7.10 22.20 2.11
N LYS A 282 -7.72 22.02 0.94
CA LYS A 282 -8.97 21.28 0.78
C LYS A 282 -8.87 19.82 1.24
N VAL A 283 -7.67 19.24 1.28
CA VAL A 283 -7.41 17.87 1.74
C VAL A 283 -7.92 17.63 3.17
N GLN A 284 -7.98 18.69 4.00
CA GLN A 284 -8.52 18.65 5.37
C GLN A 284 -9.95 18.10 5.43
N ARG A 285 -10.75 18.31 4.39
CA ARG A 285 -12.14 17.83 4.32
C ARG A 285 -12.26 16.30 4.35
N LEU A 286 -11.22 15.58 3.89
CA LEU A 286 -11.20 14.11 3.99
C LEU A 286 -11.22 13.66 5.45
N PHE A 287 -10.54 14.39 6.35
CA PHE A 287 -10.44 14.05 7.76
C PHE A 287 -11.75 14.33 8.51
N GLU A 288 -12.44 15.41 8.13
CA GLU A 288 -13.78 15.72 8.66
C GLU A 288 -14.78 14.59 8.34
N GLN A 289 -14.69 14.01 7.13
CA GLN A 289 -15.61 12.97 6.68
C GLN A 289 -15.22 11.56 7.16
N ILE A 290 -13.92 11.23 7.22
CA ILE A 290 -13.43 9.88 7.51
C ILE A 290 -13.13 9.69 9.00
N SER A 291 -12.56 10.70 9.67
CA SER A 291 -12.03 10.59 11.04
C SER A 291 -11.13 9.37 11.27
N PRO A 292 -10.06 9.16 10.46
CA PRO A 292 -9.24 7.96 10.54
C PRO A 292 -8.43 7.91 11.85
N GLN A 293 -8.08 6.70 12.29
CA GLN A 293 -7.26 6.51 13.49
C GLN A 293 -5.78 6.81 13.19
N PHE A 294 -5.35 6.46 11.97
CA PHE A 294 -3.99 6.63 11.48
C PHE A 294 -4.00 7.35 10.14
N LEU A 295 -3.02 8.23 9.96
CA LEU A 295 -2.66 8.88 8.72
C LEU A 295 -1.22 8.46 8.39
N VAL A 296 -0.98 7.91 7.20
CA VAL A 296 0.35 7.63 6.68
C VAL A 296 0.64 8.66 5.59
N HIS A 297 1.72 9.43 5.75
CA HIS A 297 2.27 10.24 4.67
C HIS A 297 3.06 9.31 3.74
N GLU A 298 2.34 8.63 2.86
CA GLU A 298 2.93 7.70 1.91
C GLU A 298 3.49 8.50 0.72
N MET A 299 4.82 8.61 0.65
CA MET A 299 5.50 9.50 -0.28
C MET A 299 6.59 8.76 -1.04
N ALA A 300 6.88 9.22 -2.26
CA ALA A 300 8.10 8.84 -2.95
C ALA A 300 9.33 9.24 -2.12
N GLN A 301 10.32 8.34 -2.08
CA GLN A 301 11.53 8.45 -1.25
C GLN A 301 12.81 8.44 -2.09
N PRO A 302 13.01 9.39 -3.02
CA PRO A 302 14.21 9.41 -3.86
C PRO A 302 15.47 9.69 -3.03
N ASP A 303 15.34 10.56 -2.03
CA ASP A 303 16.37 10.88 -1.05
C ASP A 303 15.71 11.47 0.22
N LEU A 304 16.48 11.55 1.31
CA LEU A 304 15.97 11.99 2.61
C LEU A 304 15.51 13.46 2.63
N VAL A 305 16.16 14.33 1.84
CA VAL A 305 15.83 15.76 1.78
C VAL A 305 14.49 15.95 1.06
N SER A 306 14.34 15.34 -0.12
CA SER A 306 13.11 15.38 -0.90
C SER A 306 11.94 14.77 -0.13
N TRP A 307 12.17 13.64 0.55
CA TRP A 307 11.13 12.99 1.35
C TRP A 307 10.63 13.88 2.49
N LYS A 308 11.54 14.51 3.26
CA LYS A 308 11.19 15.50 4.27
C LYS A 308 10.39 16.67 3.70
N GLN A 309 10.81 17.20 2.55
CA GLN A 309 10.13 18.32 1.90
C GLN A 309 8.70 17.96 1.45
N HIS A 310 8.48 16.73 0.94
CA HIS A 310 7.15 16.25 0.61
C HIS A 310 6.25 16.17 1.85
N ILE A 311 6.74 15.57 2.94
CA ILE A 311 6.00 15.46 4.20
C ILE A 311 5.64 16.86 4.74
N GLN A 312 6.60 17.78 4.79
CA GLN A 312 6.36 19.16 5.25
C GLN A 312 5.38 19.91 4.36
N THR A 313 5.39 19.65 3.05
CA THR A 313 4.41 20.23 2.11
C THR A 313 3.01 19.72 2.40
N GLN A 314 2.86 18.41 2.60
CA GLN A 314 1.59 17.82 2.97
C GLN A 314 1.09 18.29 4.34
N GLN A 315 1.96 18.39 5.35
CA GLN A 315 1.62 18.94 6.67
C GLN A 315 1.13 20.39 6.58
N ARG A 316 1.71 21.22 5.69
CA ARG A 316 1.21 22.59 5.44
C ARG A 316 -0.18 22.58 4.82
N ALA A 317 -0.43 21.71 3.85
CA ALA A 317 -1.76 21.54 3.25
C ALA A 317 -2.79 21.08 4.29
N LEU A 318 -2.42 20.19 5.20
CA LEU A 318 -3.30 19.76 6.29
C LEU A 318 -3.62 20.86 7.31
N GLY A 319 -3.01 22.05 7.19
CA GLY A 319 -3.24 23.17 8.10
C GLY A 319 -2.65 22.84 9.46
N ALA A 320 -1.37 23.16 9.67
CA ALA A 320 -0.74 22.99 10.97
C ALA A 320 -1.63 23.59 12.08
N PRO A 321 -1.91 22.82 13.15
CA PRO A 321 -1.09 23.06 14.34
C PRO A 321 -0.96 21.83 15.26
N HIS A 322 0.10 21.01 15.15
CA HIS A 322 0.39 19.95 16.15
C HIS A 322 1.85 19.91 16.66
N LEU A 323 2.69 20.91 16.33
CA LEU A 323 4.06 21.01 16.85
C LEU A 323 4.21 21.81 18.15
N ALA A 324 3.15 22.42 18.69
CA ALA A 324 3.20 23.01 20.02
C ALA A 324 2.88 21.93 21.09
N LYS A 325 3.80 20.98 21.28
CA LYS A 325 3.94 20.41 22.63
C LYS A 325 4.55 21.51 23.47
N GLU A 326 3.75 22.08 24.38
CA GLU A 326 4.21 23.05 25.37
C GLU A 326 5.49 22.51 26.02
N SER A 327 6.60 23.20 25.75
CA SER A 327 7.81 23.09 26.54
C SER A 327 7.48 23.65 27.93
N HIS A 328 7.01 22.78 28.83
CA HIS A 328 7.13 23.05 30.25
C HIS A 328 8.61 22.95 30.62
N GLU A 329 9.31 24.09 30.59
CA GLU A 329 10.51 24.28 31.39
C GLU A 329 10.11 24.22 32.88
N PRO A 330 10.76 23.39 33.71
CA PRO A 330 10.68 23.57 35.15
C PRO A 330 11.63 24.70 35.57
N ALA A 331 11.08 25.65 36.32
CA ALA A 331 11.84 26.59 37.12
C ALA A 331 12.52 25.90 38.32
#